data_AF-V5AN99-F1
#
_entry.id   AF-V5AN99-F1
#
_cell.length_a   1.000
_cell.length_b   1.000
_cell.length_c   1.000
_cell.angle_alpha   90.00
_cell.angle_beta   90.00
_cell.angle_gamma   90.00
#
_symmetry.space_group_name_H-M   'P 1'
#
loop_
_entity.id
_entity.type
_entity.pdbx_description
1 polymer ?
#
loop_
_entity_poly.entity_id
_entity_poly.type
_entity_poly.pdbx_seq_one_letter_code
_entity_poly.pdbx_strand_id
1 'polypeptide(L)'
;MHDDTLVFPVQDVKEESGKTVSLLIYSLKDANTWTLSKGMSDGGCSDPSVVEWGEKVKKLIMMTACDDGHRRVYESGDKGDSWTEALGTLSRVWGNKKGNVKGVRSGFTTAKIDGDDKRNVMLVTLPVYSSKETEKEGNGKGKLHLWLTDNTHIVDIGPVSDDDAAASSLLYRSGKDGGNKEEELIALYEKKDDDGKPSPGMVSVLLTEQLQRVKDVLATWKKVDDLVSKLCLSKCDVESALPWQCLQPYC
;
A
#
# COMPACT_ATOMS: atom_id res chain seq x y z
N MET A 1 -2.86 1.30 16.36
CA MET A 1 -3.67 0.14 15.96
C MET A 1 -5.07 0.28 16.54
N HIS A 2 -6.02 -0.56 16.13
CA HIS A 2 -7.38 -0.54 16.66
C HIS A 2 -7.45 -0.78 18.18
N ASP A 3 -6.43 -1.43 18.76
CA ASP A 3 -6.29 -1.69 20.20
C ASP A 3 -5.41 -0.66 20.94
N ASP A 4 -5.23 0.53 20.37
CA ASP A 4 -4.38 1.62 20.88
C ASP A 4 -2.88 1.29 20.97
N THR A 5 -2.42 0.18 20.37
CA THR A 5 -0.98 -0.10 20.27
C THR A 5 -0.32 0.91 19.33
N LEU A 6 0.77 1.53 19.80
CA LEU A 6 1.66 2.32 18.96
C LEU A 6 2.62 1.37 18.24
N VAL A 7 2.72 1.48 16.92
CA VAL A 7 3.58 0.63 16.09
C VAL A 7 4.41 1.51 15.19
N PHE A 8 5.72 1.32 15.22
CA PHE A 8 6.65 1.95 14.30
C PHE A 8 7.36 0.89 13.46
N PRO A 9 7.33 1.02 12.12
CA PRO A 9 8.19 0.24 11.28
C PRO A 9 9.63 0.74 11.42
N VAL A 10 10.56 -0.17 11.64
CA VAL A 10 11.99 0.12 11.80
C VAL A 10 12.81 -0.81 10.92
N GLN A 11 14.06 -0.42 10.68
CA GLN A 11 15.02 -1.24 9.95
C GLN A 11 16.27 -1.44 10.80
N ASP A 12 16.90 -2.59 10.64
CA ASP A 12 18.13 -2.95 11.34
C ASP A 12 19.06 -3.72 10.38
N VAL A 13 20.33 -3.85 10.76
CA VAL A 13 21.34 -4.59 9.99
C VAL A 13 21.63 -5.90 10.70
N LYS A 14 21.34 -7.01 10.05
CA LYS A 14 21.57 -8.34 10.63
C LYS A 14 23.06 -8.67 10.65
N GLU A 15 23.67 -8.74 11.84
CA GLU A 15 25.12 -8.95 12.04
C GLU A 15 25.70 -10.11 11.22
N GLU A 16 25.04 -11.27 11.21
CA GLU A 16 25.51 -12.48 10.51
C GLU A 16 25.67 -12.30 9.00
N SER A 17 24.85 -11.44 8.39
CA SER A 17 24.76 -11.31 6.92
C SER A 17 25.14 -9.92 6.41
N GLY A 18 25.21 -8.92 7.28
CA GLY A 18 25.35 -7.51 6.92
C GLY A 18 24.15 -6.93 6.14
N LYS A 19 23.07 -7.70 5.98
CA LYS A 19 21.89 -7.26 5.21
C LYS A 19 20.92 -6.47 6.06
N THR A 20 20.33 -5.44 5.46
CA THR A 20 19.21 -4.70 6.06
C THR A 20 17.97 -5.57 6.12
N VAL A 21 17.27 -5.51 7.24
CA VAL A 21 15.97 -6.14 7.46
C VAL A 21 14.99 -5.11 8.02
N SER A 22 13.71 -5.32 7.76
CA SER A 22 12.62 -4.48 8.27
C SER A 22 11.80 -5.25 9.30
N LEU A 23 11.44 -4.58 10.40
CA LEU A 23 10.73 -5.14 11.54
C LEU A 23 9.92 -4.05 12.25
N LEU A 24 9.34 -4.35 13.40
CA LEU A 24 8.51 -3.41 14.15
C LEU A 24 9.07 -3.18 15.54
N ILE A 25 8.90 -1.95 16.02
CA ILE A 25 8.94 -1.65 17.45
C ILE A 25 7.56 -1.14 17.87
N TYR A 26 7.02 -1.65 18.97
CA TYR A 26 5.68 -1.31 19.41
C TYR A 26 5.57 -1.13 20.92
N SER A 27 4.57 -0.37 21.35
CA SER A 27 4.26 -0.11 22.76
C SER A 27 2.76 -0.22 23.01
N LEU A 28 2.39 -0.84 24.11
CA LEU A 28 1.01 -0.92 24.59
C LEU A 28 0.66 0.35 25.38
N LYS A 29 -0.39 1.07 24.95
CA LYS A 29 -1.12 2.16 25.62
C LYS A 29 -0.34 3.39 26.14
N ASP A 30 0.74 3.22 26.89
CA ASP A 30 1.33 4.30 27.70
C ASP A 30 2.76 4.70 27.28
N ALA A 31 3.27 4.18 26.15
CA ALA A 31 4.61 4.48 25.61
C ALA A 31 5.82 4.23 26.56
N ASN A 32 5.58 3.63 27.73
CA ASN A 32 6.58 3.44 28.79
C ASN A 32 7.54 2.26 28.52
N THR A 33 7.11 1.29 27.72
CA THR A 33 7.88 0.08 27.42
C THR A 33 7.72 -0.28 25.95
N TRP A 34 8.85 -0.41 25.27
CA TRP A 34 8.90 -0.74 23.85
C TRP A 34 9.35 -2.18 23.67
N THR A 35 8.65 -2.90 22.81
CA THR A 35 8.98 -4.28 22.42
C THR A 35 9.39 -4.29 20.95
N LEU A 36 10.51 -4.92 20.66
CA LEU A 36 10.95 -5.21 19.30
C LEU A 36 10.31 -6.53 18.84
N SER A 37 9.76 -6.55 17.63
CA SER A 37 9.14 -7.76 17.07
C SER A 37 10.18 -8.84 16.80
N LYS A 38 9.79 -10.12 16.94
CA LYS A 38 10.71 -11.25 16.69
C LYS A 38 10.92 -11.53 15.20
N GLY A 39 9.84 -11.41 14.43
CA GLY A 39 9.86 -11.58 13.00
C GLY A 39 10.40 -10.35 12.29
N MET A 40 10.95 -10.60 11.09
CA MET A 40 11.53 -9.59 10.22
C MET A 40 11.29 -9.94 8.76
N SER A 41 11.50 -8.98 7.86
CA SER A 41 11.51 -9.21 6.42
C SER A 41 12.69 -10.05 5.97
N ASP A 42 12.67 -10.50 4.71
CA ASP A 42 13.86 -11.01 4.05
C ASP A 42 15.01 -9.99 4.07
N GLY A 43 16.24 -10.49 4.05
CA GLY A 43 17.44 -9.67 4.03
C GLY A 43 17.60 -8.94 2.69
N GLY A 44 17.93 -7.65 2.76
CA GLY A 44 18.00 -6.74 1.63
C GLY A 44 16.70 -5.95 1.43
N CYS A 45 15.81 -5.90 2.43
CA CYS A 45 14.55 -5.15 2.38
C CYS A 45 14.55 -4.02 3.41
N SER A 46 14.41 -2.79 2.94
CA SER A 46 14.49 -1.56 3.74
C SER A 46 13.28 -0.64 3.53
N ASP A 47 13.33 0.55 4.15
CA ASP A 47 12.36 1.63 3.99
C ASP A 47 10.90 1.22 4.28
N PRO A 48 10.65 0.51 5.40
CA PRO A 48 9.36 -0.09 5.66
C PRO A 48 8.26 0.96 5.87
N SER A 49 7.09 0.67 5.31
CA SER A 49 5.84 1.39 5.55
C SER A 49 4.80 0.39 6.01
N VAL A 50 4.08 0.68 7.09
CA VAL A 50 3.13 -0.25 7.70
C VAL A 50 1.75 0.38 7.84
N VAL A 51 0.71 -0.42 7.57
CA VAL A 51 -0.69 -0.06 7.82
C VAL A 51 -1.42 -1.23 8.48
N GLU A 52 -2.55 -0.94 9.11
CA GLU A 52 -3.43 -1.96 9.67
C GLU A 52 -4.60 -2.22 8.72
N TRP A 53 -4.78 -3.47 8.30
CA TRP A 53 -5.75 -3.89 7.30
C TRP A 53 -6.70 -4.98 7.82
N GLY A 54 -7.89 -5.08 7.23
CA GLY A 54 -8.92 -6.06 7.56
C GLY A 54 -10.06 -5.50 8.39
N GLU A 55 -11.22 -6.16 8.38
CA GLU A 55 -12.39 -5.74 9.15
C GLU A 55 -12.51 -6.49 10.48
N LYS A 56 -12.69 -7.82 10.40
CA LYS A 56 -12.88 -8.70 11.56
C LYS A 56 -11.57 -9.11 12.20
N VAL A 57 -10.61 -9.50 11.37
CA VAL A 57 -9.26 -9.88 11.79
C VAL A 57 -8.32 -8.82 11.26
N LYS A 58 -7.80 -8.00 12.18
CA LYS A 58 -6.83 -6.96 11.86
C LYS A 58 -5.46 -7.60 11.65
N LYS A 59 -4.82 -7.26 10.55
CA LYS A 59 -3.46 -7.66 10.20
C LYS A 59 -2.62 -6.40 9.95
N LEU A 60 -1.33 -6.49 10.21
CA LEU A 60 -0.38 -5.50 9.74
C LEU A 60 0.05 -5.86 8.32
N ILE A 61 0.08 -4.87 7.45
CA ILE A 61 0.61 -4.97 6.10
C ILE A 61 1.85 -4.09 6.06
N MET A 62 3.02 -4.71 5.86
CA MET A 62 4.30 -4.02 5.75
C MET A 62 4.80 -4.09 4.32
N MET A 63 4.99 -2.92 3.71
CA MET A 63 5.64 -2.78 2.40
C MET A 63 7.09 -2.36 2.59
N THR A 64 8.00 -3.07 1.93
CA THR A 64 9.45 -2.80 1.96
C THR A 64 9.99 -2.65 0.55
N ALA A 65 11.01 -1.82 0.37
CA ALA A 65 11.77 -1.78 -0.87
C ALA A 65 12.97 -2.74 -0.76
N CYS A 66 13.13 -3.65 -1.74
CA CYS A 66 14.13 -4.70 -1.65
C CYS A 66 15.18 -4.66 -2.77
N ASP A 67 16.36 -5.22 -2.51
CA ASP A 67 17.51 -5.26 -3.40
C ASP A 67 17.25 -6.02 -4.72
N ASP A 68 16.22 -6.87 -4.75
CA ASP A 68 15.79 -7.55 -5.98
C ASP A 68 15.01 -6.63 -6.95
N GLY A 69 14.89 -5.34 -6.62
CA GLY A 69 14.22 -4.32 -7.42
C GLY A 69 12.70 -4.31 -7.25
N HIS A 70 12.14 -5.25 -6.48
CA HIS A 70 10.72 -5.31 -6.19
C HIS A 70 10.42 -4.76 -4.80
N ARG A 71 9.18 -4.28 -4.63
CA ARG A 71 8.61 -4.07 -3.31
C ARG A 71 8.00 -5.36 -2.84
N ARG A 72 8.49 -5.86 -1.71
CA ARG A 72 7.89 -7.01 -1.04
C ARG A 72 6.91 -6.52 -0.01
N VAL A 73 5.77 -7.20 0.05
CA VAL A 73 4.69 -6.88 0.99
C VAL A 73 4.47 -8.10 1.88
N TYR A 74 4.41 -7.87 3.19
CA TYR A 74 4.26 -8.91 4.18
C TYR A 74 3.00 -8.68 5.02
N GLU A 75 2.32 -9.76 5.38
CA GLU A 75 1.21 -9.76 6.32
C GLU A 75 1.63 -10.34 7.66
N SER A 76 1.15 -9.75 8.75
CA SER A 76 1.33 -10.25 10.12
C SER A 76 0.02 -10.16 10.89
N GLY A 77 -0.44 -11.27 11.46
CA GLY A 77 -1.57 -11.32 12.38
C GLY A 77 -1.20 -11.19 13.86
N ASP A 78 0.10 -11.22 14.18
CA ASP A 78 0.64 -11.37 15.53
C ASP A 78 1.63 -10.22 15.89
N LYS A 79 1.37 -9.02 15.34
CA LYS A 79 2.17 -7.80 15.59
C LYS A 79 3.66 -7.95 15.25
N GLY A 80 3.98 -8.77 14.25
CA GLY A 80 5.32 -8.92 13.69
C GLY A 80 6.11 -10.05 14.33
N ASP A 81 5.50 -10.91 15.15
CA ASP A 81 6.16 -12.13 15.63
C ASP A 81 6.40 -13.10 14.46
N SER A 82 5.51 -13.14 13.47
CA SER A 82 5.69 -13.84 12.21
C SER A 82 5.21 -13.00 11.01
N TRP A 83 5.93 -13.11 9.90
CA TRP A 83 5.60 -12.44 8.64
C TRP A 83 5.41 -13.46 7.53
N THR A 84 4.36 -13.28 6.75
CA THR A 84 4.11 -14.05 5.53
C THR A 84 4.16 -13.11 4.33
N GLU A 85 4.99 -13.41 3.32
CA GLU A 85 5.02 -12.61 2.08
C GLU A 85 3.68 -12.76 1.34
N ALA A 86 3.06 -11.64 0.99
CA ALA A 86 1.75 -11.52 0.35
C ALA A 86 1.82 -11.81 -1.16
N LEU A 87 2.37 -12.98 -1.54
CA LEU A 87 2.63 -13.37 -2.93
C LEU A 87 1.37 -13.49 -3.80
N GLY A 88 0.21 -13.74 -3.18
CA GLY A 88 -1.07 -13.84 -3.88
C GLY A 88 -1.78 -12.52 -4.11
N THR A 89 -1.28 -11.41 -3.55
CA THR A 89 -1.98 -10.11 -3.58
C THR A 89 -1.05 -8.96 -3.96
N LEU A 90 -0.22 -8.49 -3.04
CA LEU A 90 0.47 -7.20 -3.13
C LEU A 90 1.98 -7.32 -3.33
N SER A 91 2.59 -8.45 -2.94
CA SER A 91 4.04 -8.58 -3.01
C SER A 91 4.51 -8.64 -4.46
N ARG A 92 5.59 -7.94 -4.76
CA ARG A 92 6.27 -7.90 -6.07
C ARG A 92 5.46 -7.26 -7.20
N VAL A 93 4.28 -6.72 -6.91
CA VAL A 93 3.44 -5.95 -7.85
C VAL A 93 4.17 -4.68 -8.31
N TRP A 94 4.78 -3.96 -7.38
CA TRP A 94 5.54 -2.74 -7.67
C TRP A 94 7.03 -3.07 -7.73
N GLY A 95 7.68 -2.74 -8.83
CA GLY A 95 9.11 -2.98 -8.99
C GLY A 95 9.71 -2.19 -10.14
N ASN A 96 11.03 -2.04 -10.09
CA ASN A 96 11.81 -1.36 -11.11
C ASN A 96 12.58 -2.37 -11.95
N LYS A 97 12.49 -2.23 -13.29
CA LYS A 97 13.12 -3.16 -14.24
C LYS A 97 14.67 -3.18 -14.16
N LYS A 98 15.28 -2.12 -13.63
CA LYS A 98 16.73 -2.04 -13.39
C LYS A 98 16.96 -2.17 -11.87
N GLY A 99 17.54 -3.30 -11.45
CA GLY A 99 17.79 -3.66 -10.04
C GLY A 99 18.78 -2.77 -9.27
N ASN A 100 19.09 -1.57 -9.78
CA ASN A 100 20.00 -0.60 -9.15
C ASN A 100 19.29 0.69 -8.70
N VAL A 101 17.96 0.78 -8.83
CA VAL A 101 17.22 1.92 -8.30
C VAL A 101 17.04 1.72 -6.79
N LYS A 102 17.75 2.51 -5.99
CA LYS A 102 17.59 2.50 -4.54
C LYS A 102 16.13 2.72 -4.17
N GLY A 103 15.58 1.80 -3.39
CA GLY A 103 14.25 1.92 -2.81
C GLY A 103 14.08 3.23 -2.05
N VAL A 104 12.86 3.75 -2.04
CA VAL A 104 12.49 4.92 -1.24
C VAL A 104 11.25 4.60 -0.43
N ARG A 105 11.10 5.23 0.73
CA ARG A 105 9.91 5.06 1.56
C ARG A 105 8.64 5.48 0.80
N SER A 106 7.61 4.64 0.85
CA SER A 106 6.29 4.93 0.28
C SER A 106 5.41 5.71 1.25
N GLY A 107 4.60 6.61 0.71
CA GLY A 107 3.37 6.99 1.38
C GLY A 107 2.40 5.82 1.31
N PHE A 108 2.04 5.26 2.46
CA PHE A 108 1.15 4.11 2.55
C PHE A 108 0.14 4.34 3.66
N THR A 109 -1.15 4.34 3.33
CA THR A 109 -2.23 4.57 4.28
C THR A 109 -3.45 3.74 3.94
N THR A 110 -4.31 3.55 4.94
CA THR A 110 -5.64 2.96 4.75
C THR A 110 -6.69 4.03 4.88
N ALA A 111 -7.69 3.99 4.01
CA ALA A 111 -8.79 4.94 4.02
C ALA A 111 -10.13 4.20 3.96
N LYS A 112 -11.13 4.78 4.60
CA LYS A 112 -12.53 4.42 4.42
C LYS A 112 -13.17 5.56 3.65
N ILE A 113 -13.19 5.40 2.33
CA ILE A 113 -13.65 6.44 1.41
C ILE A 113 -15.17 6.35 1.30
N ASP A 114 -15.86 7.48 1.47
CA ASP A 114 -17.30 7.54 1.39
C ASP A 114 -17.79 7.19 -0.04
N GLY A 115 -18.88 6.46 -0.03
CA GLY A 115 -19.61 5.90 -1.15
C GLY A 115 -20.73 5.03 -0.56
N ASP A 116 -21.51 4.35 -1.40
CA ASP A 116 -22.69 3.61 -0.94
C ASP A 116 -22.39 2.57 0.17
N ASP A 117 -21.23 1.91 0.13
CA ASP A 117 -20.87 0.84 1.07
C ASP A 117 -19.57 1.08 1.88
N LYS A 118 -18.99 2.29 1.81
CA LYS A 118 -17.76 2.68 2.53
C LYS A 118 -16.68 1.57 2.57
N ARG A 119 -16.22 1.15 1.39
CA ARG A 119 -15.18 0.13 1.22
C ARG A 119 -13.87 0.60 1.88
N ASN A 120 -13.26 -0.25 2.68
CA ASN A 120 -11.90 0.01 3.17
C ASN A 120 -10.93 -0.19 2.01
N VAL A 121 -9.95 0.69 1.88
CA VAL A 121 -8.94 0.64 0.81
C VAL A 121 -7.57 0.98 1.36
N MET A 122 -6.55 0.56 0.63
CA MET A 122 -5.15 0.92 0.78
C MET A 122 -4.77 1.88 -0.36
N LEU A 123 -4.11 2.97 0.02
CA LEU A 123 -3.57 3.96 -0.90
C LEU A 123 -2.06 3.98 -0.78
N VAL A 124 -1.36 3.90 -1.90
CA VAL A 124 0.11 3.84 -1.95
C VAL A 124 0.62 4.90 -2.92
N THR A 125 1.65 5.66 -2.54
CA THR A 125 2.39 6.53 -3.46
C THR A 125 3.78 6.01 -3.72
N LEU A 126 4.16 5.93 -4.99
CA LEU A 126 5.39 5.32 -5.47
C LEU A 126 5.95 6.06 -6.67
N PRO A 127 7.27 6.33 -6.75
CA PRO A 127 7.88 6.82 -7.97
C PRO A 127 7.83 5.75 -9.07
N VAL A 128 7.41 6.16 -10.26
CA VAL A 128 7.40 5.37 -11.49
C VAL A 128 8.41 5.99 -12.45
N TYR A 129 9.36 5.16 -12.88
CA TYR A 129 10.48 5.60 -13.73
C TYR A 129 10.18 5.29 -15.19
N SER A 130 10.22 6.31 -16.05
CA SER A 130 10.05 6.12 -17.49
C SER A 130 11.30 5.48 -18.10
N SER A 131 11.14 4.49 -18.97
CA SER A 131 12.28 3.79 -19.59
C SER A 131 13.14 4.72 -20.46
N LYS A 132 12.54 5.73 -21.11
CA LYS A 132 13.19 6.63 -22.07
C LYS A 132 14.23 7.57 -21.45
N GLU A 133 14.07 7.92 -20.18
CA GLU A 133 15.03 8.80 -19.49
C GLU A 133 16.20 8.04 -18.86
N THR A 134 16.11 6.70 -18.81
CA THR A 134 17.11 5.84 -18.16
C THR A 134 18.26 5.40 -19.09
N GLU A 135 18.34 5.93 -20.31
CA GLU A 135 19.40 5.63 -21.28
C GLU A 135 20.63 6.54 -21.15
N LYS A 136 20.53 7.63 -20.38
CA LYS A 136 21.66 8.53 -20.06
C LYS A 136 22.05 8.36 -18.61
N GLU A 137 23.05 7.52 -18.30
CA GLU A 137 23.88 7.40 -17.06
C GLU A 137 23.28 7.79 -15.67
N GLY A 138 21.97 7.82 -15.52
CA GLY A 138 21.25 8.22 -14.34
C GLY A 138 19.91 7.50 -14.24
N ASN A 139 19.44 7.30 -13.02
CA ASN A 139 18.07 6.90 -12.78
C ASN A 139 17.20 8.06 -13.27
N GLY A 140 16.45 7.87 -14.37
CA GLY A 140 15.57 8.90 -14.93
C GLY A 140 14.57 9.45 -13.92
N LYS A 141 13.80 10.46 -14.30
CA LYS A 141 12.86 11.13 -13.40
C LYS A 141 11.81 10.15 -12.87
N GLY A 142 11.73 10.03 -11.55
CA GLY A 142 10.74 9.20 -10.87
C GLY A 142 9.46 9.98 -10.64
N LYS A 143 8.48 9.87 -11.53
CA LYS A 143 7.19 10.55 -11.34
C LYS A 143 6.40 9.86 -10.24
N LEU A 144 5.94 10.59 -9.23
CA LEU A 144 5.16 10.02 -8.15
C LEU A 144 3.76 9.63 -8.65
N HIS A 145 3.36 8.37 -8.51
CA HIS A 145 2.02 7.88 -8.84
C HIS A 145 1.25 7.48 -7.59
N LEU A 146 -0.06 7.62 -7.64
CA LEU A 146 -0.99 7.11 -6.63
C LEU A 146 -1.58 5.77 -7.10
N TRP A 147 -1.52 4.77 -6.24
CA TRP A 147 -2.09 3.44 -6.45
C TRP A 147 -3.21 3.20 -5.45
N LEU A 148 -4.26 2.51 -5.91
CA LEU A 148 -5.41 2.12 -5.11
C LEU A 148 -5.52 0.59 -5.10
N THR A 149 -5.76 0.02 -3.93
CA THR A 149 -6.06 -1.41 -3.78
C THR A 149 -6.98 -1.69 -2.61
N ASP A 150 -7.79 -2.74 -2.72
CA ASP A 150 -8.60 -3.33 -1.65
C ASP A 150 -8.08 -4.73 -1.24
N ASN A 151 -6.79 -5.00 -1.49
CA ASN A 151 -6.13 -6.31 -1.36
C ASN A 151 -6.57 -7.37 -2.39
N THR A 152 -7.43 -7.05 -3.34
CA THR A 152 -7.85 -7.94 -4.44
C THR A 152 -7.60 -7.27 -5.79
N HIS A 153 -8.17 -6.09 -5.98
CA HIS A 153 -7.99 -5.22 -7.12
C HIS A 153 -6.82 -4.26 -6.86
N ILE A 154 -6.09 -3.92 -7.92
CA ILE A 154 -5.01 -2.93 -7.88
C ILE A 154 -5.14 -2.07 -9.14
N VAL A 155 -5.08 -0.75 -8.98
CA VAL A 155 -5.07 0.19 -10.12
C VAL A 155 -4.09 1.33 -9.87
N ASP A 156 -3.44 1.79 -10.94
CA ASP A 156 -2.74 3.07 -10.98
C ASP A 156 -3.76 4.18 -11.23
N ILE A 157 -3.95 5.07 -10.26
CA ILE A 157 -4.83 6.25 -10.38
C ILE A 157 -4.16 7.33 -11.25
N GLY A 158 -2.83 7.29 -11.34
CA GLY A 158 -2.02 8.17 -12.16
C GLY A 158 -1.08 9.06 -11.36
N PRO A 159 -0.41 10.00 -12.06
CA PRO A 159 0.60 10.85 -11.46
C PRO A 159 0.00 11.83 -10.44
N VAL A 160 0.75 12.03 -9.36
CA VAL A 160 0.54 13.05 -8.33
C VAL A 160 1.24 14.36 -8.71
N SER A 161 2.42 14.26 -9.34
CA SER A 161 3.21 15.39 -9.79
C SER A 161 4.12 14.98 -10.97
N ASP A 162 4.55 15.97 -11.74
CA ASP A 162 5.58 15.83 -12.76
C ASP A 162 7.01 15.96 -12.22
N ASP A 163 7.18 16.19 -10.91
CA ASP A 163 8.47 16.30 -10.23
C ASP A 163 9.24 14.96 -10.15
N ASP A 164 10.56 15.05 -9.94
CA ASP A 164 11.38 13.86 -9.63
C ASP A 164 11.22 13.57 -8.15
N ALA A 165 10.41 12.58 -7.81
CA ALA A 165 10.07 12.26 -6.43
C ALA A 165 10.97 11.19 -5.82
N ALA A 166 11.29 11.35 -4.54
CA ALA A 166 11.94 10.35 -3.71
C ALA A 166 10.94 9.75 -2.70
N ALA A 167 11.12 10.01 -1.40
CA ALA A 167 10.21 9.53 -0.38
C ALA A 167 8.88 10.31 -0.38
N SER A 168 7.81 9.63 0.01
CA SER A 168 6.49 10.26 0.15
C SER A 168 5.76 9.82 1.41
N SER A 169 4.72 10.58 1.76
CA SER A 169 3.76 10.31 2.83
C SER A 169 2.36 10.66 2.33
N LEU A 170 1.36 9.90 2.79
CA LEU A 170 -0.04 10.11 2.46
C LEU A 170 -0.85 10.37 3.72
N LEU A 171 -1.70 11.39 3.67
CA LEU A 171 -2.68 11.69 4.69
C LEU A 171 -4.08 11.70 4.07
N TYR A 172 -4.95 10.84 4.59
CA TYR A 172 -6.37 10.87 4.31
C TYR A 172 -7.10 11.46 5.51
N ARG A 173 -7.88 12.51 5.28
CA ARG A 173 -8.73 13.16 6.29
C ARG A 173 -10.18 13.05 5.87
N SER A 174 -11.02 12.59 6.79
CA SER A 174 -12.47 12.57 6.62
C SER A 174 -13.10 13.16 7.87
N GLY A 175 -13.78 14.31 7.74
CA GLY A 175 -14.42 15.02 8.84
C GLY A 175 -15.78 15.58 8.45
N LYS A 176 -16.57 16.01 9.44
CA LYS A 176 -17.75 16.84 9.20
C LYS A 176 -17.38 18.28 9.51
N ASP A 177 -17.42 19.17 8.52
CA ASP A 177 -17.36 20.61 8.75
C ASP A 177 -18.70 21.23 8.34
N GLY A 178 -19.30 22.04 9.22
CA GLY A 178 -20.57 22.73 8.95
C GLY A 178 -21.77 21.86 8.52
N GLY A 179 -21.75 20.54 8.75
CA GLY A 179 -22.80 19.61 8.32
C GLY A 179 -22.54 18.90 6.98
N ASN A 180 -21.52 19.33 6.23
CA ASN A 180 -21.03 18.63 5.05
C ASN A 180 -19.86 17.72 5.43
N LYS A 181 -19.78 16.55 4.79
CA LYS A 181 -18.62 15.70 4.93
C LYS A 181 -17.55 16.17 3.95
N GLU A 182 -16.37 16.47 4.47
CA GLU A 182 -15.20 16.82 3.67
C GLU A 182 -14.20 15.68 3.77
N GLU A 183 -13.83 15.16 2.60
CA GLU A 183 -12.78 14.17 2.43
C GLU A 183 -11.65 14.80 1.65
N GLU A 184 -10.45 14.73 2.23
CA GLU A 184 -9.24 15.26 1.62
C GLU A 184 -8.16 14.19 1.61
N LEU A 185 -7.44 14.11 0.49
CA LEU A 185 -6.26 13.29 0.35
C LEU A 185 -5.08 14.22 0.06
N ILE A 186 -4.04 14.15 0.88
CA ILE A 186 -2.86 15.01 0.77
C ILE A 186 -1.64 14.10 0.61
N ALA A 187 -0.80 14.43 -0.37
CA ALA A 187 0.52 13.84 -0.51
C ALA A 187 1.58 14.86 -0.10
N LEU A 188 2.52 14.43 0.74
CA LEU A 188 3.75 15.15 1.05
C LEU A 188 4.91 14.34 0.49
N TYR A 189 5.75 14.94 -0.35
CA TYR A 189 6.87 14.21 -0.96
C TYR A 189 8.13 15.05 -1.08
N GLU A 190 9.25 14.35 -1.12
CA GLU A 190 10.57 14.91 -1.43
C GLU A 190 10.71 15.04 -2.94
N LYS A 191 10.95 16.26 -3.39
CA LYS A 191 11.37 16.60 -4.75
C LYS A 191 12.89 16.63 -4.80
N LYS A 192 13.48 15.84 -5.68
CA LYS A 192 14.90 15.93 -6.00
C LYS A 192 15.15 17.18 -6.83
N ASP A 193 16.20 17.90 -6.47
CA ASP A 193 16.68 19.04 -7.25
C ASP A 193 17.59 18.55 -8.39
N ASP A 194 17.48 19.20 -9.55
CA ASP A 194 18.32 18.92 -10.72
C ASP A 194 19.80 19.40 -10.51
N ASP A 195 20.06 20.25 -9.52
CA ASP A 195 21.30 21.05 -9.39
C ASP A 195 22.22 20.71 -8.20
N GLY A 196 22.21 19.46 -7.72
CA GLY A 196 23.23 19.00 -6.75
C GLY A 196 23.19 19.68 -5.38
N LYS A 197 22.07 20.33 -5.02
CA LYS A 197 21.86 20.86 -3.66
C LYS A 197 21.64 19.72 -2.68
N PRO A 198 22.20 19.80 -1.45
CA PRO A 198 22.15 18.71 -0.48
C PRO A 198 20.78 18.50 0.17
N SER A 199 19.81 19.41 -0.02
CA SER A 199 18.51 19.36 0.65
C SER A 199 17.39 19.25 -0.38
N PRO A 200 16.70 18.10 -0.48
CA PRO A 200 15.53 17.98 -1.34
C PRO A 200 14.44 18.96 -0.91
N GLY A 201 13.73 19.54 -1.89
CA GLY A 201 12.54 20.34 -1.62
C GLY A 201 11.40 19.46 -1.11
N MET A 202 10.59 19.95 -0.17
CA MET A 202 9.38 19.27 0.26
C MET A 202 8.16 19.90 -0.41
N VAL A 203 7.32 19.09 -1.04
CA VAL A 203 6.11 19.55 -1.73
C VAL A 203 4.89 18.88 -1.11
N SER A 204 3.88 19.69 -0.80
CA SER A 204 2.56 19.24 -0.34
C SER A 204 1.54 19.49 -1.46
N VAL A 205 0.76 18.46 -1.80
CA VAL A 205 -0.25 18.53 -2.86
C VAL A 205 -1.57 17.98 -2.35
N LEU A 206 -2.64 18.76 -2.54
CA LEU A 206 -4.01 18.32 -2.33
C LEU A 206 -4.47 17.52 -3.56
N LEU A 207 -4.78 16.25 -3.36
CA LEU A 207 -5.08 15.29 -4.41
C LEU A 207 -6.58 15.22 -4.74
N THR A 208 -7.22 16.38 -4.95
CA THR A 208 -8.68 16.46 -5.19
C THR A 208 -9.11 15.68 -6.42
N GLU A 209 -8.39 15.83 -7.54
CA GLU A 209 -8.71 15.12 -8.79
C GLU A 209 -8.47 13.61 -8.66
N GLN A 210 -7.36 13.20 -8.05
CA GLN A 210 -7.04 11.78 -7.86
C GLN A 210 -8.03 11.14 -6.87
N LEU A 211 -8.45 11.85 -5.82
CA LEU A 211 -9.48 11.36 -4.89
C LEU A 211 -10.82 11.17 -5.60
N GLN A 212 -11.20 12.06 -6.52
CA GLN A 212 -12.40 11.86 -7.34
C GLN A 212 -12.27 10.61 -8.23
N ARG A 213 -11.12 10.41 -8.90
CA ARG A 213 -10.87 9.19 -9.69
C ARG A 213 -10.91 7.92 -8.84
N VAL A 214 -10.40 7.97 -7.61
CA VAL A 214 -10.50 6.86 -6.66
C VAL A 214 -11.97 6.51 -6.40
N LYS A 215 -12.83 7.50 -6.16
CA LYS A 215 -14.28 7.27 -5.98
C LYS A 215 -14.92 6.63 -7.20
N ASP A 216 -14.58 7.09 -8.39
CA ASP A 216 -15.11 6.56 -9.65
C ASP A 216 -14.67 5.09 -9.89
N VAL A 217 -13.41 4.77 -9.58
CA VAL A 217 -12.91 3.38 -9.63
C VAL A 217 -13.65 2.50 -8.63
N LEU A 218 -13.83 2.96 -7.39
CA LEU A 218 -14.53 2.18 -6.36
C LEU A 218 -15.98 1.90 -6.73
N ALA A 219 -16.67 2.88 -7.33
CA ALA A 219 -18.01 2.68 -7.88
C ALA A 219 -18.02 1.66 -9.02
N THR A 220 -16.97 1.63 -9.84
CA THR A 220 -16.82 0.67 -10.94
C THR A 220 -16.56 -0.74 -10.41
N TRP A 221 -15.62 -0.91 -9.48
CA TRP A 221 -15.35 -2.21 -8.84
C TRP A 221 -16.61 -2.77 -8.19
N LYS A 222 -17.37 -1.96 -7.47
CA LYS A 222 -18.66 -2.39 -6.91
C LYS A 222 -19.62 -2.92 -7.99
N LYS A 223 -19.83 -2.17 -9.08
CA LYS A 223 -20.73 -2.60 -10.16
C LYS A 223 -20.29 -3.92 -10.79
N VAL A 224 -18.99 -4.12 -10.96
CA VAL A 224 -18.42 -5.36 -11.51
C VAL A 224 -18.58 -6.50 -10.51
N ASP A 225 -18.25 -6.30 -9.24
CA ASP A 225 -18.40 -7.28 -8.16
C ASP A 225 -19.87 -7.72 -8.00
N ASP A 226 -20.82 -6.77 -8.04
CA ASP A 226 -22.26 -7.02 -7.98
C ASP A 226 -22.78 -7.78 -9.20
N LEU A 227 -22.18 -7.56 -10.38
CA LEU A 227 -22.55 -8.28 -11.60
C LEU A 227 -22.00 -9.70 -11.56
N VAL A 228 -20.72 -9.86 -11.22
CA VAL A 228 -20.05 -11.16 -11.16
C VAL A 228 -20.69 -12.05 -10.08
N SER A 229 -20.99 -11.50 -8.89
CA SER A 229 -21.66 -12.25 -7.82
C SER A 229 -23.03 -12.81 -8.23
N LYS A 230 -23.77 -12.12 -9.11
CA LYS A 230 -25.03 -12.62 -9.69
C LYS A 230 -24.85 -13.65 -10.79
N LEU A 231 -23.69 -13.69 -11.43
CA LEU A 231 -23.36 -14.71 -12.45
C LEU A 231 -22.80 -15.98 -11.80
N CYS A 232 -22.18 -15.85 -10.62
CA CYS A 232 -21.72 -16.94 -9.77
C CYS A 232 -22.86 -17.69 -9.05
N LEU A 233 -24.05 -17.78 -9.65
CA LEU A 233 -25.13 -18.61 -9.14
C LEU A 233 -24.76 -20.08 -9.37
N SER A 234 -24.88 -20.88 -8.31
CA SER A 234 -24.69 -22.33 -8.43
C SER A 234 -25.73 -22.91 -9.39
N LYS A 235 -25.38 -23.94 -10.16
CA LYS A 235 -26.34 -24.74 -10.96
C LYS A 235 -27.49 -25.34 -10.13
N CYS A 236 -27.50 -25.17 -8.82
CA CYS A 236 -28.51 -25.71 -7.91
C CYS A 236 -29.78 -24.82 -7.79
N ASP A 237 -29.84 -23.65 -8.46
CA ASP A 237 -31.06 -22.81 -8.51
C ASP A 237 -32.07 -23.23 -9.61
N VAL A 238 -31.75 -24.26 -10.40
CA VAL A 238 -32.70 -24.90 -11.32
C VAL A 238 -33.25 -26.14 -10.62
N GLU A 239 -34.58 -26.25 -10.54
CA GLU A 239 -35.42 -27.20 -9.79
C GLU A 239 -35.22 -28.71 -10.10
N SER A 240 -34.06 -29.12 -10.65
CA SER A 240 -33.80 -30.47 -11.17
C SER A 240 -32.40 -31.06 -10.93
N ALA A 241 -31.52 -30.46 -10.11
CA ALA A 241 -30.19 -31.01 -9.86
C ALA A 241 -30.14 -32.00 -8.67
N LEU A 242 -29.52 -33.17 -8.87
CA LEU A 242 -29.33 -34.21 -7.84
C LEU A 242 -28.35 -33.76 -6.72
N PRO A 243 -28.52 -34.22 -5.46
CA PRO A 243 -27.79 -33.70 -4.29
C PRO A 243 -26.26 -33.77 -4.36
N TRP A 244 -25.69 -34.65 -5.18
CA TRP A 244 -24.23 -34.84 -5.29
C TRP A 244 -23.57 -33.99 -6.39
N GLN A 245 -24.34 -33.30 -7.22
CA GLN A 245 -23.81 -32.35 -8.22
C GLN A 245 -23.50 -30.96 -7.62
N CYS A 246 -23.88 -30.70 -6.37
CA CYS A 246 -23.67 -29.42 -5.69
C CYS A 246 -22.28 -29.30 -5.01
N LEU A 247 -21.24 -29.91 -5.58
CA LEU A 247 -19.87 -29.65 -5.14
C LEU A 247 -19.26 -28.54 -6.01
N GLN A 248 -19.36 -27.34 -5.42
CA GLN A 248 -18.72 -26.07 -5.78
C GLN A 248 -19.48 -25.17 -6.77
N PRO A 249 -19.80 -23.92 -6.36
CA PRO A 249 -19.89 -22.84 -7.34
C PRO A 249 -18.56 -22.77 -8.08
N TYR A 250 -18.57 -22.71 -9.41
CA TYR A 250 -17.40 -22.29 -10.16
C TYR A 250 -17.33 -20.75 -10.11
N CYS A 251 -16.96 -20.25 -8.93
CA CYS A 251 -16.36 -18.96 -8.60
C CYS A 251 -15.68 -19.18 -7.23
#